data_AF-A0A7I9VI70-F1
#
_entry.id   AF-A0A7I9VI70-F1
#
_cell.length_a   1.000
_cell.length_b   1.000
_cell.length_c   1.000
_cell.angle_alpha   90.00
_cell.angle_beta   90.00
_cell.angle_gamma   90.00
#
_symmetry.space_group_name_H-M   'P 1'
#
loop_
_entity.id
_entity.type
_entity.pdbx_description
1 polymer ?
#
loop_
_entity_poly.entity_id
_entity_poly.type
_entity_poly.pdbx_seq_one_letter_code
_entity_poly.pdbx_strand_id
1 'polypeptide(L)'
;MDRERIDGGRVARRLAAGQGAFFLATGLWPIMHLRSFEAVTGPKLEGWLVKTVGALIAVAGAALLVAARQRPPGPETAVLGAGMAGALGAIDVWYAGRRRRIHPIYLADAALELGFAGAWAAALPALLSPPDPDASRAAVG
;
A
#
# COMPACT_ATOMS: atom_id res chain seq x y z
N MET A 1 -26.72 7.22 -1.11
CA MET A 1 -25.47 7.97 -0.85
C MET A 1 -24.75 7.47 0.41
N ASP A 2 -25.42 7.35 1.57
CA ASP A 2 -24.77 6.87 2.81
C ASP A 2 -24.17 5.45 2.75
N ARG A 3 -24.81 4.51 2.04
CA ARG A 3 -24.31 3.13 1.93
C ARG A 3 -22.98 3.06 1.16
N GLU A 4 -22.86 3.74 0.03
CA GLU A 4 -21.62 3.78 -0.77
C GLU A 4 -20.44 4.38 0.00
N ARG A 5 -20.70 5.39 0.85
CA ARG A 5 -19.67 6.00 1.71
C ARG A 5 -19.25 5.09 2.87
N ILE A 6 -20.21 4.41 3.52
CA ILE A 6 -19.94 3.42 4.57
C ILE A 6 -19.14 2.24 4.01
N ASP A 7 -19.48 1.80 2.80
CA ASP A 7 -18.79 0.72 2.11
C ASP A 7 -17.39 1.15 1.66
N GLY A 8 -17.23 2.34 1.08
CA GLY A 8 -15.93 2.91 0.70
C GLY A 8 -14.98 3.08 1.89
N GLY A 9 -15.45 3.62 3.02
CA GLY A 9 -14.64 3.75 4.24
C GLY A 9 -14.25 2.40 4.85
N ARG A 10 -15.12 1.38 4.75
CA ARG A 10 -14.82 0.01 5.20
C ARG A 10 -13.81 -0.68 4.28
N VAL A 11 -13.93 -0.48 2.97
CA VAL A 11 -12.99 -0.98 1.97
C VAL A 11 -11.62 -0.36 2.17
N ALA A 12 -11.52 0.97 2.25
CA ALA A 12 -10.26 1.68 2.51
C ALA A 12 -9.57 1.19 3.79
N ARG A 13 -10.34 0.92 4.85
CA ARG A 13 -9.80 0.38 6.11
C ARG A 13 -9.22 -1.02 5.94
N ARG A 14 -9.95 -1.92 5.26
CA ARG A 14 -9.48 -3.29 4.98
C ARG A 14 -8.26 -3.27 4.07
N LEU A 15 -8.24 -2.37 3.10
CA LEU A 15 -7.15 -2.18 2.16
C LEU A 15 -5.88 -1.69 2.87
N ALA A 16 -6.01 -0.65 3.69
CA ALA A 16 -4.91 -0.16 4.54
C ALA A 16 -4.39 -1.25 5.48
N ALA A 17 -5.27 -2.07 6.07
CA ALA A 17 -4.86 -3.19 6.92
C ALA A 17 -4.08 -4.27 6.14
N GLY A 18 -4.61 -4.68 4.97
CA GLY A 18 -4.01 -5.73 4.15
C GLY A 18 -2.67 -5.30 3.55
N GLN A 19 -2.63 -4.15 2.87
CA GLN A 19 -1.40 -3.60 2.31
C GLN A 19 -0.39 -3.26 3.41
N GLY A 20 -0.85 -2.68 4.52
CA GLY A 20 0.01 -2.34 5.64
C GLY A 20 0.69 -3.55 6.27
N ALA A 21 -0.05 -4.64 6.47
CA ALA A 21 0.50 -5.90 6.97
C ALA A 21 1.50 -6.52 5.97
N PHE A 22 1.17 -6.49 4.68
CA PHE A 22 2.05 -6.98 3.62
C PHE A 22 3.37 -6.20 3.61
N PHE A 23 3.34 -4.87 3.53
CA PHE A 23 4.52 -4.00 3.53
C PHE A 23 5.34 -4.11 4.80
N LEU A 24 4.70 -4.19 5.97
CA LEU A 24 5.41 -4.36 7.22
C LEU A 24 6.18 -5.69 7.23
N ALA A 25 5.54 -6.78 6.82
CA ALA A 25 6.17 -8.10 6.78
C ALA A 25 7.31 -8.17 5.75
N THR A 26 7.06 -7.74 4.50
CA THR A 26 8.06 -7.81 3.43
C THR A 26 9.20 -6.82 3.63
N GLY A 27 8.93 -5.64 4.20
CA GLY A 27 9.93 -4.64 4.52
C GLY A 27 10.86 -5.04 5.68
N LEU A 28 10.34 -5.71 6.71
CA LEU A 28 11.15 -6.21 7.84
C LEU A 28 11.99 -7.43 7.47
N TRP A 29 11.56 -8.24 6.51
CA TRP A 29 12.24 -9.48 6.13
C TRP A 29 13.74 -9.33 5.81
N PRO A 30 14.20 -8.40 4.93
CA PRO A 30 15.64 -8.25 4.66
C PRO A 30 16.43 -7.69 5.85
N ILE A 31 15.78 -7.01 6.80
CA ILE A 31 16.40 -6.49 8.02
C ILE A 31 16.68 -7.65 8.98
N MET A 32 15.69 -8.52 9.17
CA MET A 32 15.78 -9.67 10.07
C MET A 32 16.65 -10.79 9.49
N HIS A 33 16.53 -11.08 8.19
CA HIS A 33 17.21 -12.21 7.57
C HIS A 33 17.47 -12.01 6.07
N LEU A 34 18.45 -11.16 5.73
CA LEU A 34 18.82 -10.83 4.34
C LEU A 34 19.04 -12.08 3.46
N ARG A 35 19.73 -13.11 3.94
CA ARG A 35 19.97 -14.34 3.15
C ARG A 35 18.68 -15.07 2.74
N SER A 36 17.62 -14.97 3.55
CA SER A 36 16.34 -15.63 3.27
C SER A 36 15.57 -14.81 2.25
N PHE A 37 15.63 -13.48 2.36
CA PHE A 37 15.10 -12.58 1.36
C PHE A 37 15.79 -12.78 -0.01
N GLU A 38 17.11 -12.88 -0.04
CA GLU A 38 17.88 -13.13 -1.28
C GLU A 38 17.63 -14.51 -1.87
N ALA A 39 17.37 -15.53 -1.03
CA ALA A 39 17.01 -16.86 -1.52
C ALA A 39 15.72 -16.85 -2.37
N VAL A 40 14.81 -15.91 -2.13
CA VAL A 40 13.55 -15.77 -2.89
C VAL A 40 13.66 -14.72 -4.00
N THR A 41 14.36 -13.62 -3.72
CA THR A 41 14.41 -12.43 -4.61
C THR A 41 15.66 -12.35 -5.49
N GLY A 42 16.56 -13.33 -5.37
CA GLY A 42 17.87 -13.34 -5.99
C GLY A 42 18.91 -12.51 -5.24
N PRO A 43 20.21 -12.72 -5.55
CA PRO A 43 21.32 -12.06 -4.87
C PRO A 43 21.28 -10.54 -5.06
N LYS A 44 21.66 -9.79 -4.01
CA LYS A 44 21.72 -8.32 -4.05
C LYS A 44 23.15 -7.84 -3.87
N LEU A 45 23.55 -6.87 -4.69
CA LEU A 45 24.91 -6.30 -4.64
C LEU A 45 25.12 -5.51 -3.35
N GLU A 46 24.12 -4.70 -2.96
CA GLU A 46 24.22 -3.74 -1.87
C GLU A 46 23.23 -4.08 -0.76
N GLY A 47 23.63 -4.93 0.18
CA GLY A 47 22.75 -5.39 1.26
C GLY A 47 22.25 -4.27 2.19
N TRP A 48 23.04 -3.20 2.38
CA TRP A 48 22.61 -2.04 3.17
C TRP A 48 21.45 -1.29 2.50
N LEU A 49 21.47 -1.14 1.17
CA LEU A 49 20.41 -0.47 0.42
C LEU A 49 19.10 -1.26 0.50
N VAL A 50 19.18 -2.59 0.42
CA VAL A 50 18.01 -3.47 0.56
C VAL A 50 17.36 -3.29 1.94
N LYS A 51 18.17 -3.22 3.00
CA LYS A 51 17.67 -2.99 4.37
C LYS A 51 17.06 -1.60 4.52
N THR A 52 17.66 -0.58 3.92
CA THR A 52 17.12 0.79 3.94
C THR A 52 15.76 0.86 3.23
N VAL A 53 15.66 0.33 2.02
CA VAL A 53 14.39 0.27 1.28
C VAL A 53 13.35 -0.56 2.04
N GLY A 54 13.76 -1.71 2.58
CA GLY A 54 12.90 -2.55 3.43
C GLY A 54 12.39 -1.80 4.67
N ALA A 55 13.23 -1.01 5.33
CA ALA A 55 12.82 -0.19 6.47
C ALA A 55 11.81 0.89 6.07
N LEU A 56 12.00 1.56 4.93
CA LEU A 56 11.05 2.56 4.40
C LEU A 56 9.70 1.92 4.07
N ILE A 57 9.70 0.76 3.41
CA ILE A 57 8.48 -0.01 3.12
C ILE A 57 7.80 -0.44 4.44
N ALA A 58 8.56 -0.91 5.42
CA ALA A 58 8.03 -1.30 6.72
C ALA A 58 7.38 -0.11 7.46
N VAL A 59 7.99 1.07 7.42
CA VAL A 59 7.44 2.31 8.00
C VAL A 59 6.15 2.71 7.29
N ALA A 60 6.10 2.66 5.96
CA ALA A 60 4.88 2.90 5.20
C ALA A 60 3.79 1.88 5.56
N GLY A 61 4.15 0.61 5.72
CA GLY A 61 3.24 -0.45 6.17
C GLY A 61 2.67 -0.19 7.56
N ALA A 62 3.52 0.21 8.52
CA ALA A 62 3.10 0.61 9.85
C ALA A 62 2.15 1.82 9.82
N ALA A 63 2.42 2.83 9.00
CA ALA A 63 1.54 3.98 8.82
C ALA A 63 0.16 3.58 8.29
N LEU A 64 0.09 2.68 7.30
CA LEU A 64 -1.17 2.13 6.80
C LEU A 64 -1.92 1.32 7.87
N LEU A 65 -1.23 0.55 8.70
CA LEU A 65 -1.85 -0.17 9.83
C LEU A 65 -2.41 0.77 10.90
N VAL A 66 -1.72 1.89 11.17
CA VAL A 66 -2.23 2.93 12.06
C VAL A 66 -3.47 3.60 11.44
N ALA A 67 -3.43 3.93 10.15
CA ALA A 67 -4.57 4.50 9.42
C ALA A 67 -5.79 3.57 9.41
N ALA A 68 -5.57 2.25 9.36
CA ALA A 68 -6.64 1.25 9.43
C ALA A 68 -7.41 1.25 10.77
N ARG A 69 -6.94 1.96 11.79
CA ARG A 69 -7.68 2.15 13.05
C ARG A 69 -8.70 3.28 12.97
N GLN A 70 -8.57 4.18 11.99
CA GLN A 70 -9.47 5.31 11.76
C GLN A 70 -10.76 4.89 11.05
N ARG A 71 -11.83 5.67 11.22
CA ARG A 71 -13.17 5.39 10.64
C ARG A 71 -13.82 6.68 10.13
N PRO A 72 -13.69 7.02 8.83
CA PRO A 72 -12.83 6.39 7.81
C PRO A 72 -11.36 6.83 7.92
N PRO A 73 -10.41 6.15 7.24
CA PRO A 73 -9.06 6.67 7.02
C PRO A 73 -9.10 8.00 6.24
N GLY A 74 -8.12 8.88 6.47
CA GLY A 74 -8.00 10.13 5.72
C GLY A 74 -7.52 9.92 4.27
N PRO A 75 -7.78 10.88 3.36
CA PRO A 75 -7.40 10.78 1.95
C PRO A 75 -5.89 10.64 1.72
N GLU A 76 -5.06 11.14 2.62
CA GLU A 76 -3.60 10.95 2.61
C GLU A 76 -3.21 9.46 2.69
N THR A 77 -4.04 8.62 3.30
CA THR A 77 -3.83 7.16 3.32
C THR A 77 -3.90 6.58 1.92
N ALA A 78 -4.85 7.07 1.10
CA ALA A 78 -4.98 6.62 -0.28
C ALA A 78 -3.82 7.09 -1.15
N VAL A 79 -3.33 8.32 -0.93
CA VAL A 79 -2.13 8.83 -1.60
C VAL A 79 -0.91 7.98 -1.27
N LEU A 80 -0.68 7.68 0.00
CA LEU A 80 0.43 6.83 0.43
C LEU A 80 0.30 5.41 -0.13
N GLY A 81 -0.86 4.78 0.04
CA GLY A 81 -1.09 3.40 -0.38
C GLY A 81 -1.00 3.22 -1.90
N ALA A 82 -1.69 4.06 -2.67
CA ALA A 82 -1.64 4.01 -4.13
C ALA A 82 -0.27 4.42 -4.68
N GLY A 83 0.35 5.45 -4.09
CA GLY A 83 1.66 5.94 -4.51
C GLY A 83 2.76 4.91 -4.32
N MET A 84 2.80 4.25 -3.16
CA MET A 84 3.75 3.17 -2.89
C MET A 84 3.54 2.00 -3.85
N ALA A 85 2.29 1.53 -3.98
CA ALA A 85 1.98 0.39 -4.86
C ALA A 85 2.27 0.70 -6.33
N GLY A 86 1.91 1.89 -6.79
CA GLY A 86 2.23 2.35 -8.15
C GLY A 86 3.73 2.42 -8.41
N ALA A 87 4.51 2.97 -7.47
CA ALA A 87 5.96 3.09 -7.61
C ALA A 87 6.66 1.72 -7.63
N LEU A 88 6.34 0.85 -6.65
CA LEU A 88 6.93 -0.49 -6.55
C LEU A 88 6.54 -1.36 -7.75
N GLY A 89 5.25 -1.41 -8.07
CA GLY A 89 4.76 -2.17 -9.23
C GLY A 89 5.35 -1.69 -10.56
N ALA A 90 5.52 -0.38 -10.75
CA ALA A 90 6.15 0.15 -11.98
C ALA A 90 7.63 -0.26 -12.10
N ILE A 91 8.38 -0.20 -11.00
CA ILE A 91 9.78 -0.65 -10.94
C ILE A 91 9.87 -2.14 -11.29
N ASP A 92 9.01 -2.97 -10.71
CA ASP A 92 9.01 -4.41 -10.93
C ASP A 92 8.64 -4.80 -12.36
N VAL A 93 7.57 -4.22 -12.92
CA VAL A 93 7.19 -4.46 -14.32
C VAL A 93 8.33 -4.07 -15.27
N TRP A 94 8.99 -2.95 -15.00
CA TRP A 94 10.08 -2.46 -15.85
C TRP A 94 11.32 -3.35 -15.75
N TYR A 95 11.80 -3.62 -14.54
CA TYR A 95 13.07 -4.31 -14.34
C TYR A 95 12.96 -5.84 -14.38
N ALA A 96 11.89 -6.44 -13.87
CA ALA A 96 11.68 -7.89 -13.93
C ALA A 96 11.06 -8.31 -15.27
N GLY A 97 10.08 -7.54 -15.76
CA GLY A 97 9.35 -7.86 -16.98
C GLY A 97 10.07 -7.38 -18.24
N ARG A 98 10.08 -6.06 -18.46
CA ARG A 98 10.55 -5.48 -19.73
C ARG A 98 12.05 -5.65 -19.93
N ARG A 99 12.86 -5.41 -18.90
CA ARG A 99 14.32 -5.50 -18.98
C ARG A 99 14.91 -6.83 -18.51
N ARG A 100 14.15 -7.66 -17.80
CA ARG A 100 14.59 -8.95 -17.23
C ARG A 100 15.92 -8.90 -16.49
N ARG A 101 16.14 -7.83 -15.71
CA ARG A 101 17.35 -7.59 -14.91
C ARG A 101 17.30 -8.15 -13.50
N ILE A 102 16.10 -8.28 -12.95
CA ILE A 102 15.88 -8.80 -11.59
C ILE A 102 15.06 -10.09 -11.64
N HIS A 103 15.02 -10.82 -10.54
CA HIS A 103 14.39 -12.13 -10.44
C HIS A 103 12.91 -12.11 -10.87
N PRO A 104 12.38 -13.13 -11.58
CA PRO A 104 11.00 -13.12 -12.04
C PRO A 104 9.94 -13.03 -10.94
N ILE A 105 10.28 -13.36 -9.69
CA ILE A 105 9.36 -13.25 -8.54
C ILE A 105 8.79 -11.84 -8.38
N TYR A 106 9.53 -10.81 -8.78
CA TYR A 106 9.06 -9.43 -8.74
C TYR A 106 7.87 -9.17 -9.68
N LEU A 107 7.59 -10.03 -10.67
CA LEU A 107 6.34 -9.93 -11.43
C LEU A 107 5.11 -10.37 -10.62
N ALA A 108 5.28 -11.30 -9.68
CA ALA A 108 4.20 -11.67 -8.76
C ALA A 108 3.95 -10.52 -7.77
N ASP A 109 5.03 -9.87 -7.30
CA ASP A 109 4.95 -8.66 -6.48
C ASP A 109 4.25 -7.52 -7.23
N ALA A 110 4.66 -7.25 -8.47
CA ALA A 110 4.00 -6.29 -9.36
C ALA A 110 2.49 -6.53 -9.51
N ALA A 111 2.07 -7.79 -9.66
CA ALA A 111 0.65 -8.12 -9.77
C ALA A 111 -0.13 -7.77 -8.50
N LEU A 112 0.46 -8.04 -7.33
CA LEU A 112 -0.11 -7.67 -6.04
C LEU A 112 -0.17 -6.15 -5.87
N GLU A 113 0.91 -5.44 -6.21
CA GLU A 113 0.99 -3.99 -6.13
C GLU A 113 -0.02 -3.31 -7.06
N LEU A 114 -0.17 -3.79 -8.30
CA LEU A 114 -1.20 -3.29 -9.22
C LEU A 114 -2.62 -3.54 -8.67
N GLY A 115 -2.82 -4.67 -7.98
CA GLY A 115 -4.06 -4.94 -7.25
C GLY A 115 -4.35 -3.91 -6.15
N PHE A 116 -3.35 -3.58 -5.34
CA PHE A 116 -3.48 -2.52 -4.32
C PHE A 116 -3.74 -1.15 -4.93
N ALA A 117 -2.98 -0.76 -5.96
CA ALA A 117 -3.15 0.52 -6.64
C ALA A 117 -4.56 0.66 -7.25
N GLY A 118 -5.06 -0.39 -7.92
CA GLY A 118 -6.42 -0.41 -8.47
C GLY A 118 -7.50 -0.32 -7.38
N ALA A 119 -7.31 -1.03 -6.27
CA ALA A 119 -8.24 -0.98 -5.15
C ALA A 119 -8.28 0.40 -4.47
N TRP A 120 -7.14 1.10 -4.37
CA TRP A 120 -7.11 2.48 -3.86
C TRP A 120 -7.77 3.47 -4.82
N ALA A 121 -7.52 3.33 -6.12
CA ALA A 121 -8.16 4.16 -7.13
C ALA A 121 -9.70 4.05 -7.07
N ALA A 122 -10.22 2.83 -6.83
CA ALA A 122 -11.65 2.60 -6.65
C ALA A 122 -12.19 3.19 -5.33
N ALA A 123 -11.39 3.23 -4.26
CA ALA A 123 -11.80 3.77 -2.96
C ALA A 123 -11.68 5.30 -2.85
N LEU A 124 -10.86 5.94 -3.69
CA LEU A 124 -10.51 7.36 -3.60
C LEU A 124 -11.72 8.31 -3.67
N PRO A 125 -12.71 8.15 -4.58
CA PRO A 125 -13.86 9.05 -4.65
C PRO A 125 -14.67 9.11 -3.34
N ALA A 126 -14.78 7.98 -2.64
CA ALA A 126 -15.51 7.90 -1.37
C ALA A 126 -14.78 8.64 -0.23
N LEU A 127 -13.44 8.74 -0.30
CA LEU A 127 -12.62 9.43 0.70
C LEU A 127 -12.54 10.94 0.48
N LEU A 128 -12.67 11.41 -0.76
CA LEU A 128 -12.59 12.83 -1.13
C LEU A 128 -13.94 13.56 -1.03
N SER A 129 -15.04 12.82 -0.95
CA SER A 129 -16.38 13.41 -0.92
C SER A 129 -16.57 14.25 0.37
N PRO A 130 -16.82 15.58 0.26
CA PRO A 130 -17.01 16.44 1.43
C PRO A 130 -18.22 16.00 2.27
N PRO A 131 -18.25 16.30 3.59
CA PRO A 131 -19.41 16.01 4.42
C PRO A 131 -20.64 16.73 3.87
N ASP A 132 -21.78 16.02 3.88
CA ASP A 132 -23.05 16.56 3.40
C ASP A 132 -23.40 17.86 4.14
N PRO A 133 -23.56 18.99 3.44
CA PRO A 133 -23.89 20.26 4.06
C PRO A 133 -25.21 20.21 4.83
N ASP A 134 -26.16 19.34 4.44
CA ASP A 134 -27.47 19.25 5.08
C ASP A 134 -27.43 18.42 6.38
N ALA A 135 -26.53 17.43 6.47
CA ALA A 135 -26.28 16.70 7.72
C ALA A 135 -25.63 17.61 8.80
N SER A 136 -24.77 18.55 8.38
CA SER A 136 -24.17 19.54 9.29
C SER A 136 -25.19 20.55 9.79
N ARG A 137 -26.22 20.89 9.00
CA ARG A 137 -27.32 21.78 9.41
C ARG A 137 -28.30 21.10 10.37
N ALA A 138 -28.60 19.82 10.16
CA ALA A 138 -29.50 19.05 11.03
C ALA A 138 -28.92 18.74 12.42
N ALA A 139 -27.59 18.81 12.59
CA ALA A 139 -26.93 18.60 13.88
C ALA A 139 -26.88 19.85 14.78
N VAL A 140 -27.25 21.02 14.23
CA VAL A 140 -27.16 22.33 14.92
C VAL A 140 -28.54 22.94 15.18
N GLY A 141 -29.62 22.37 14.62
CA GLY A 141 -31.02 22.75 14.86
C GLY A 141 -31.73 21.78 15.78
#